data_AF-A0A968WVR6-F1
#
_entry.id   AF-A0A968WVR6-F1
#
_cell.length_a   1.000
_cell.length_b   1.000
_cell.length_c   1.000
_cell.angle_alpha   90.00
_cell.angle_beta   90.00
_cell.angle_gamma   90.00
#
_symmetry.space_group_name_H-M   'P 1'
#
loop_
_entity.id
_entity.type
_entity.pdbx_description
1 polymer ?
#
loop_
_entity_poly.entity_id
_entity_poly.type
_entity_poly.pdbx_seq_one_letter_code
_entity_poly.pdbx_strand_id
1 'polypeptide(L)'
;MGDGINQFSFDLTINPGSSVSELFFEITNLTEGETWQYALTLPAFGTNTSFLVPLSGAGWTQTSGDENFAFILGQTEEISIVLGSATAGNVSGSIDNFASIPEPSTTIIAALGLLTAISRRRRQDV
;
A
#
# COMPACT_ATOMS: atom_id res chain seq x y z
N MET A 1 13.86 -1.49 -13.03
CA MET A 1 12.57 -1.46 -12.32
C MET A 1 12.95 -1.19 -10.88
N GLY A 2 12.83 0.08 -10.45
CA GLY A 2 13.35 0.52 -9.16
C GLY A 2 12.50 -0.04 -8.03
N ASP A 3 13.13 -0.34 -6.91
CA ASP A 3 12.49 -0.69 -5.64
C ASP A 3 11.59 0.47 -5.16
N GLY A 4 10.40 0.59 -5.75
CA GLY A 4 9.40 1.59 -5.38
C GLY A 4 8.68 1.18 -4.10
N ILE A 5 8.20 2.16 -3.33
CA ILE A 5 7.24 1.89 -2.26
C ILE A 5 5.92 1.49 -2.91
N ASN A 6 5.37 0.34 -2.52
CA ASN A 6 4.09 -0.14 -3.07
C ASN A 6 2.93 0.05 -2.09
N GLN A 7 3.21 0.23 -0.80
CA GLN A 7 2.17 0.31 0.22
C GLN A 7 2.70 0.95 1.51
N PHE A 8 1.79 1.48 2.31
CA PHE A 8 2.03 1.86 3.70
C PHE A 8 1.39 0.84 4.64
N SER A 9 2.03 0.62 5.78
CA SER A 9 1.43 -0.07 6.93
C SER A 9 1.42 0.80 8.16
N PHE A 10 0.40 0.62 8.99
CA PHE A 10 0.33 1.23 10.31
C PHE A 10 -0.61 0.40 11.20
N ASP A 11 -0.44 0.57 12.50
CA ASP A 11 -1.34 0.05 13.50
C ASP A 11 -2.24 1.17 14.01
N LEU A 12 -3.54 0.89 14.11
CA LEU A 12 -4.53 1.81 14.64
C LEU A 12 -5.25 1.19 15.82
N THR A 13 -5.25 1.92 16.92
CA THR A 13 -6.10 1.64 18.09
C THR A 13 -7.16 2.72 18.19
N ILE A 14 -8.43 2.31 18.22
CA ILE A 14 -9.56 3.22 18.42
C ILE A 14 -10.09 3.02 19.84
N ASN A 15 -10.13 4.11 20.61
CA ASN A 15 -10.56 4.04 21.99
C ASN A 15 -12.08 3.80 22.09
N PRO A 16 -12.54 3.06 23.13
CA PRO A 16 -13.97 2.95 23.42
C PRO A 16 -14.63 4.32 23.55
N GLY A 17 -15.82 4.47 22.96
CA GLY A 17 -16.55 5.74 22.97
C GLY A 17 -16.15 6.71 21.86
N SER A 18 -15.22 6.34 20.97
CA SER A 18 -15.05 7.09 19.73
C SER A 18 -16.28 6.97 18.82
N SER A 19 -16.56 7.98 18.00
CA SER A 19 -17.61 7.94 16.99
C SER A 19 -17.07 7.85 15.55
N VAL A 20 -15.77 7.56 15.40
CA VAL A 20 -15.11 7.47 14.10
C VAL A 20 -15.56 6.21 13.36
N SER A 21 -15.94 6.34 12.10
CA SER A 21 -16.35 5.22 11.24
C SER A 21 -15.36 4.97 10.11
N GLU A 22 -14.57 5.99 9.73
CA GLU A 22 -13.69 5.95 8.56
C GLU A 22 -12.36 6.66 8.84
N LEU A 23 -11.32 6.28 8.11
CA LEU A 23 -10.02 6.95 8.08
C LEU A 23 -9.68 7.25 6.64
N PHE A 24 -9.29 8.48 6.35
CA PHE A 24 -8.90 8.91 5.01
C PHE A 24 -7.39 9.08 4.94
N PHE A 25 -6.81 8.55 3.88
CA PHE A 25 -5.44 8.87 3.46
C PHE A 25 -5.54 9.82 2.30
N GLU A 26 -4.77 10.91 2.33
CA GLU A 26 -4.73 11.86 1.24
C GLU A 26 -3.32 11.92 0.67
N ILE A 27 -3.26 11.90 -0.66
CA ILE A 27 -2.05 12.20 -1.41
C ILE A 27 -2.34 13.48 -2.17
N THR A 28 -1.50 14.49 -1.95
CA THR A 28 -1.68 15.81 -2.56
C THR A 28 -0.41 16.22 -3.30
N ASN A 29 -0.58 16.63 -4.56
CA ASN A 29 0.42 17.44 -5.25
C ASN A 29 0.13 18.91 -4.95
N LEU A 30 0.94 19.54 -4.09
CA LEU A 30 0.74 20.93 -3.66
C LEU A 30 0.94 21.93 -4.79
N THR A 31 1.68 21.57 -5.84
CA THR A 31 1.93 22.44 -7.00
C THR A 31 0.69 22.55 -7.90
N GLU A 32 -0.01 21.44 -8.10
CA GLU A 32 -1.15 21.36 -9.02
C GLU A 32 -2.51 21.40 -8.31
N GLY A 33 -2.54 21.20 -6.98
CA GLY A 33 -3.79 21.15 -6.20
C GLY A 33 -4.58 19.84 -6.40
N GLU A 34 -3.92 18.83 -6.95
CA GLU A 34 -4.46 17.50 -7.23
C GLU A 34 -4.47 16.67 -5.95
N THR A 35 -5.61 16.07 -5.62
CA THR A 35 -5.77 15.28 -4.39
C THR A 35 -6.48 13.97 -4.68
N TRP A 36 -5.93 12.90 -4.12
CA TRP A 36 -6.49 11.56 -4.14
C TRP A 36 -6.71 11.08 -2.71
N GLN A 37 -7.87 10.47 -2.47
CA GLN A 37 -8.23 9.92 -1.17
C GLN A 37 -8.39 8.40 -1.20
N TYR A 38 -7.91 7.73 -0.15
CA TYR A 38 -8.20 6.33 0.13
C TYR A 38 -8.95 6.22 1.45
N ALA A 39 -10.16 5.65 1.41
CA ALA A 39 -11.00 5.50 2.60
C ALA A 39 -10.88 4.09 3.18
N LEU A 40 -10.60 4.00 4.48
CA LEU A 40 -10.61 2.78 5.26
C LEU A 40 -11.82 2.76 6.19
N THR A 41 -12.64 1.71 6.06
CA THR A 41 -13.65 1.41 7.07
C THR A 41 -12.98 0.90 8.33
N LEU A 42 -13.32 1.49 9.47
CA LEU A 42 -12.71 1.17 10.74
C LEU A 42 -13.41 0.00 11.45
N PRO A 43 -12.68 -0.86 12.16
CA PRO A 43 -13.23 -1.94 12.96
C PRO A 43 -13.92 -1.39 14.22
N ALA A 44 -14.59 -2.29 14.95
CA ALA A 44 -15.15 -1.97 16.26
C ALA A 44 -14.06 -1.49 17.23
N PHE A 45 -14.47 -0.69 18.22
CA PHE A 45 -13.57 -0.07 19.20
C PHE A 45 -12.82 -1.10 20.05
N GLY A 46 -11.65 -0.71 20.56
CA GLY A 46 -10.87 -1.48 21.55
C GLY A 46 -9.92 -2.52 20.98
N THR A 47 -9.87 -2.69 19.66
CA THR A 47 -8.89 -3.56 18.98
C THR A 47 -7.79 -2.73 18.33
N ASN A 48 -6.52 -3.08 18.60
CA ASN A 48 -5.40 -2.66 17.77
C ASN A 48 -5.43 -3.48 16.47
N THR A 49 -5.50 -2.80 15.33
CA THR A 49 -5.62 -3.43 14.01
C THR A 49 -4.55 -2.87 13.07
N SER A 50 -3.84 -3.77 12.40
CA SER A 50 -2.88 -3.40 11.36
C SER A 50 -3.59 -3.18 10.03
N PHE A 51 -3.25 -2.10 9.35
CA PHE A 51 -3.79 -1.72 8.06
C PHE A 51 -2.69 -1.67 7.01
N LEU A 52 -3.08 -1.96 5.77
CA LEU A 52 -2.26 -1.82 4.58
C LEU A 52 -2.97 -0.90 3.60
N VAL A 53 -2.29 0.15 3.16
CA VAL A 53 -2.79 1.10 2.17
C VAL A 53 -1.95 0.93 0.89
N PRO A 54 -2.53 0.37 -0.19
CA PRO A 54 -1.79 0.15 -1.43
C PRO A 54 -1.56 1.47 -2.17
N LEU A 55 -0.44 1.59 -2.87
CA LEU A 55 -0.09 2.69 -3.79
C LEU A 55 -0.23 2.27 -5.25
N SER A 56 -1.07 1.27 -5.51
CA SER A 56 -1.64 1.01 -6.82
C SER A 56 -2.99 1.73 -6.87
N GLY A 57 -3.26 2.63 -7.80
CA GLY A 57 -4.45 3.53 -7.78
C GLY A 57 -5.84 2.88 -7.63
N ALA A 58 -5.95 1.55 -7.59
CA ALA A 58 -7.15 0.86 -7.13
C ALA A 58 -7.51 1.20 -5.68
N GLY A 59 -8.76 1.59 -5.44
CA GLY A 59 -9.26 1.99 -4.12
C GLY A 59 -9.02 3.46 -3.77
N TRP A 60 -8.23 4.17 -4.58
CA TRP A 60 -8.09 5.63 -4.48
C TRP A 60 -9.19 6.31 -5.30
N THR A 61 -9.74 7.39 -4.74
CA THR A 61 -10.74 8.24 -5.36
C THR A 61 -10.15 9.62 -5.57
N GLN A 62 -10.20 10.12 -6.80
CA GLN A 62 -9.80 11.50 -7.08
C GLN A 62 -10.82 12.45 -6.47
N THR A 63 -10.36 13.37 -5.62
CA THR A 63 -11.22 14.35 -4.95
C THR A 63 -11.05 15.75 -5.52
N SER A 64 -9.93 16.03 -6.18
CA SER A 64 -9.71 17.25 -6.94
C SER A 64 -8.81 17.00 -8.14
N GLY A 65 -9.01 17.79 -9.19
CA GLY A 65 -8.16 17.81 -10.37
C GLY A 65 -8.49 16.76 -11.45
N ASP A 66 -7.58 16.53 -12.40
CA ASP A 66 -7.76 15.60 -13.53
C ASP A 66 -6.54 14.72 -13.86
N GLU A 67 -5.47 14.77 -13.06
CA GLU A 67 -4.26 14.01 -13.30
C GLU A 67 -4.34 12.55 -12.85
N ASN A 68 -3.57 11.67 -13.50
CA ASN A 68 -3.57 10.25 -13.18
C ASN A 68 -2.88 9.96 -11.83
N PHE A 69 -3.43 9.05 -11.03
CA PHE A 69 -2.85 8.64 -9.74
C PHE A 69 -1.36 8.28 -9.81
N ALA A 70 -0.90 7.55 -10.82
CA ALA A 70 0.50 7.17 -10.96
C ALA A 70 1.41 8.38 -11.24
N PHE A 71 0.89 9.38 -11.96
CA PHE A 71 1.59 10.65 -12.18
C PHE A 71 1.72 11.42 -10.87
N ILE A 72 0.61 11.58 -10.13
CA ILE A 72 0.60 12.24 -8.82
C ILE A 72 1.52 11.55 -7.82
N LEU A 73 1.50 10.22 -7.76
CA LEU A 73 2.38 9.45 -6.89
C LEU A 73 3.87 9.71 -7.19
N GLY A 74 4.22 9.85 -8.48
CA GLY A 74 5.58 10.19 -8.91
C GLY A 74 6.02 11.62 -8.59
N GLN A 75 5.07 12.51 -8.31
CA GLN A 75 5.29 13.93 -7.97
C GLN A 75 4.87 14.25 -6.53
N THR A 76 4.62 13.23 -5.70
CA THR A 76 4.07 13.44 -4.36
C THR A 76 5.09 14.09 -3.45
N GLU A 77 4.74 15.28 -2.98
CA GLU A 77 5.53 16.02 -1.99
C GLU A 77 5.06 15.72 -0.56
N GLU A 78 3.75 15.49 -0.39
CA GLU A 78 3.12 15.27 0.90
C GLU A 78 2.12 14.11 0.86
N ILE A 79 2.18 13.28 1.90
CA ILE A 79 1.18 12.26 2.19
C ILE A 79 0.65 12.57 3.58
N SER A 80 -0.65 12.84 3.65
CA SER A 80 -1.32 13.19 4.89
C SER A 80 -2.30 12.08 5.29
N ILE A 81 -2.53 11.96 6.60
CA ILE A 81 -3.49 11.03 7.16
C ILE A 81 -4.54 11.86 7.89
N VAL A 82 -5.78 11.77 7.43
CA VAL A 82 -6.91 12.54 7.95
C VAL A 82 -7.91 11.59 8.58
N LEU A 83 -8.02 11.66 9.90
CA LEU A 83 -9.07 10.97 10.64
C LEU A 83 -10.39 11.73 10.48
N GLY A 84 -11.29 11.18 9.65
CA GLY A 84 -12.61 11.74 9.40
C GLY A 84 -13.69 11.01 10.19
N SER A 85 -14.66 11.73 10.75
CA SER A 85 -15.82 11.12 11.39
C SER A 85 -17.08 11.51 10.65
N ALA A 86 -17.88 10.52 10.21
CA ALA A 86 -19.18 10.76 9.58
C ALA A 86 -20.21 11.36 10.55
N THR A 87 -19.95 11.25 11.86
CA THR A 87 -20.77 11.87 12.92
C THR A 87 -19.93 12.87 13.71
N ALA A 88 -20.49 14.01 14.11
CA ALA A 88 -19.79 15.07 14.84
C ALA A 88 -19.43 14.71 16.31
N GLY A 89 -19.00 13.46 16.57
CA GLY A 89 -18.63 12.98 17.89
C GLY A 89 -17.12 12.90 18.11
N ASN A 90 -16.74 12.38 19.28
CA ASN A 90 -15.36 12.32 19.71
C ASN A 90 -14.55 11.32 18.89
N VAL A 91 -13.46 11.79 18.28
CA VAL A 91 -12.46 10.92 17.65
C VAL A 91 -11.32 10.74 18.64
N SER A 92 -11.06 9.50 19.06
CA SER A 92 -9.94 9.23 19.96
C SER A 92 -9.33 7.86 19.68
N GLY A 93 -8.00 7.82 19.65
CA GLY A 93 -7.22 6.66 19.29
C GLY A 93 -5.74 7.01 19.15
N SER A 94 -4.96 6.06 18.65
CA SER A 94 -3.53 6.22 18.36
C SER A 94 -3.16 5.50 17.07
N ILE A 95 -2.30 6.13 16.28
CA ILE A 95 -1.61 5.51 15.15
C ILE A 95 -0.18 5.21 15.59
N ASP A 96 0.29 4.00 15.32
CA ASP A 96 1.66 3.55 15.63
C ASP A 96 2.21 2.67 14.48
N ASN A 97 3.49 2.29 14.56
CA ASN A 97 4.16 1.37 13.63
C ASN A 97 4.02 1.76 12.15
N PHE A 98 4.08 3.06 11.85
CA PHE A 98 4.00 3.55 10.48
C PHE A 98 5.26 3.15 9.69
N ALA A 99 5.07 2.41 8.59
CA ALA A 99 6.16 1.99 7.72
C ALA A 99 5.75 2.07 6.24
N SER A 100 6.72 2.40 5.39
CA SER A 100 6.62 2.15 3.95
C SER A 100 7.11 0.74 3.68
N ILE A 101 6.39 0.00 2.82
CA ILE A 101 6.82 -1.33 2.38
C ILE A 101 7.11 -1.29 0.87
N PRO A 102 8.34 -1.68 0.48
CA PRO A 102 8.76 -1.67 -0.91
C PRO A 102 8.07 -2.78 -1.71
N GLU A 103 8.11 -2.65 -3.03
CA GLU A 103 7.76 -3.74 -3.94
C GLU A 103 8.57 -5.00 -3.58
N PRO A 104 7.95 -6.19 -3.53
CA PRO A 104 8.70 -7.42 -3.33
C PRO A 104 9.64 -7.61 -4.52
N SER A 105 10.95 -7.56 -4.27
CA SER A 105 11.95 -7.77 -5.32
C SER A 105 11.66 -9.09 -6.05
N THR A 106 11.34 -8.99 -7.34
CA THR A 106 11.14 -10.18 -8.17
C THR A 106 12.50 -10.84 -8.36
N THR A 107 12.90 -11.69 -7.42
CA THR A 107 14.06 -12.55 -7.61
C THR A 107 13.69 -13.53 -8.71
N ILE A 108 14.06 -13.19 -9.95
CA ILE A 108 14.02 -14.13 -11.06
C ILE A 108 15.03 -15.21 -10.68
N ILE A 109 14.56 -16.32 -10.10
CA ILE A 109 15.28 -17.58 -10.13
C ILE A 109 15.25 -17.99 -11.59
N ALA A 110 16.18 -17.43 -12.37
CA ALA A 110 16.62 -18.07 -13.60
C ALA A 110 17.14 -19.42 -13.11
N ALA A 111 16.33 -20.47 -13.30
CA ALA A 111 16.74 -21.83 -13.03
C ALA A 111 18.02 -22.05 -13.80
N LEU A 112 19.12 -21.98 -13.04
CA LEU A 112 20.47 -22.06 -13.49
C LEU A 112 20.58 -23.36 -14.27
N GLY A 113 20.79 -23.25 -15.58
CA GLY A 113 21.10 -24.41 -16.39
C GLY A 113 22.34 -25.08 -15.82
N LEU A 114 22.18 -26.29 -15.29
CA LEU A 114 23.22 -27.31 -15.20
C LEU A 114 22.59 -28.65 -14.81
N LEU A 115 23.14 -29.74 -15.37
CA LEU A 115 22.84 -31.17 -15.15
C LEU A 115 21.73 -31.79 -16.01
N THR A 116 22.06 -32.08 -17.28
CA THR A 116 22.59 -33.40 -17.65
C THR A 116 22.94 -33.48 -19.13
N ALA A 117 24.17 -33.11 -19.46
CA ALA A 117 24.87 -33.84 -20.52
C ALA A 117 25.35 -35.18 -19.92
N ILE A 118 25.42 -36.21 -20.76
CA ILE A 118 26.08 -37.53 -20.56
C ILE A 118 25.17 -38.65 -20.03
N SER A 119 24.54 -39.39 -20.95
CA SER A 119 24.81 -40.85 -21.12
C SER A 119 23.85 -41.52 -22.11
N ARG A 120 24.23 -41.58 -23.40
CA ARG A 120 23.85 -42.71 -24.29
C ARG A 120 24.81 -42.80 -25.47
N ARG A 121 26.06 -43.14 -25.17
CA ARG A 121 26.98 -43.72 -26.15
C ARG A 121 27.57 -44.99 -25.54
N ARG A 122 26.92 -46.14 -25.76
CA ARG A 122 27.56 -47.44 -26.00
C ARG A 122 26.56 -48.57 -26.26
N ARG A 123 26.78 -49.22 -27.42
CA ARG A 123 26.47 -50.62 -27.80
C ARG A 123 24.99 -50.88 -28.11
N GLN A 124 24.65 -51.43 -29.27
CA GLN A 124 25.15 -52.71 -29.75
C GLN A 124 25.57 -52.69 -31.24
N ASP A 125 26.84 -53.02 -31.49
CA ASP A 125 27.21 -53.90 -32.60
C ASP A 125 26.98 -55.34 -32.12
N VAL A 126 26.10 -56.09 -32.79
CA VAL A 126 26.26 -57.48 -33.26
C VAL A 126 25.36 -57.64 -34.48
#